data_AF-A0A5T0Z8E4-F1
#
_entry.id   AF-A0A5T0Z8E4-F1
#
_cell.length_a   1.000
_cell.length_b   1.000
_cell.length_c   1.000
_cell.angle_alpha   90.00
_cell.angle_beta   90.00
_cell.angle_gamma   90.00
#
_symmetry.space_group_name_H-M   'P 1'
#
loop_
_entity.id
_entity.type
_entity.pdbx_description
1 polymer ?
#
loop_
_entity_poly.entity_id
_entity_poly.type
_entity_poly.pdbx_seq_one_letter_code
_entity_poly.pdbx_strand_id
1 'polypeptide(L)'
;MFLLDFLISLSFIFEISALVLSFYFKNSRIFFLTLVLLGAKLPYFYTSFFQANLFVALFLPMIFTLFCLGKHHALILSKKNITSITTLIFIGVLSIILPRNTTFNSAGLEFHFIALDFFKPVSELGFLFFLVGLILIFIKTFKTKEYYLIIAFFAAYFQFLFQEGAGIRYFEFASLVFCFYLLNHAYKLAFFDILTKLPNEKSLTRFTKGKNNYIIALLHFNELKDTKESYAKLILKQIAKILKRFRAKIFIVDNDFILIFNDKNQALNHLAFLESTLKNTEFNLENENFKPDFKLIWQESEENLDKSLQSLRIKLLG
;
A
#
# COMPACT_ATOMS: atom_id res chain seq x y z
N MET A 1 -2.62 31.35 12.04
CA MET A 1 -2.87 30.53 13.24
C MET A 1 -3.88 29.40 12.95
N PHE A 2 -5.10 29.71 12.49
CA PHE A 2 -6.15 28.72 12.20
C PHE A 2 -5.74 27.53 11.31
N LEU A 3 -5.01 27.78 10.21
CA LEU A 3 -4.58 26.72 9.28
C LEU A 3 -3.58 25.75 9.92
N LEU A 4 -2.67 26.27 10.75
CA LEU A 4 -1.72 25.45 11.49
C LEU A 4 -2.43 24.59 12.54
N ASP A 5 -3.31 25.18 13.34
CA ASP A 5 -4.05 24.42 14.36
C ASP A 5 -4.94 23.32 13.72
N PHE A 6 -5.54 23.60 12.56
CA PHE A 6 -6.27 22.61 11.76
C PHE A 6 -5.39 21.43 11.33
N LEU A 7 -4.16 21.68 10.88
CA LEU A 7 -3.23 20.63 10.48
C LEU A 7 -2.84 19.71 11.67
N ILE A 8 -2.86 20.22 12.92
CA ILE A 8 -2.49 19.43 14.10
C ILE A 8 -3.58 18.40 14.34
N SER A 9 -4.83 18.89 14.39
CA SER A 9 -6.01 18.05 14.54
C SER A 9 -6.09 17.01 13.43
N LEU A 10 -5.78 17.42 12.20
CA LEU A 10 -5.79 16.53 11.04
C LEU A 10 -4.71 15.43 11.15
N SER A 11 -3.48 15.77 11.54
CA SER A 11 -2.41 14.80 11.78
C SER A 11 -2.80 13.75 12.82
N PHE A 12 -3.42 14.19 13.93
CA PHE A 12 -3.90 13.29 14.98
C PHE A 12 -5.02 12.35 14.50
N ILE A 13 -5.96 12.87 13.70
CA ILE A 13 -7.01 12.04 13.07
C ILE A 13 -6.39 10.96 12.18
N PHE A 14 -5.36 11.32 11.39
CA PHE A 14 -4.66 10.34 10.55
C PHE A 14 -3.87 9.31 11.35
N GLU A 15 -3.28 9.66 12.48
CA GLU A 15 -2.63 8.70 13.38
C GLU A 15 -3.62 7.68 13.96
N ILE A 16 -4.74 8.15 14.50
CA ILE A 16 -5.79 7.25 15.01
C ILE A 16 -6.29 6.35 13.87
N SER A 17 -6.55 6.94 12.70
CA SER A 17 -7.01 6.19 11.53
C SER A 17 -5.98 5.14 11.08
N ALA A 18 -4.70 5.50 11.02
CA ALA A 18 -3.63 4.58 10.66
C ALA A 18 -3.49 3.45 11.68
N LEU A 19 -3.66 3.74 12.96
CA LEU A 19 -3.61 2.75 14.04
C LEU A 19 -4.78 1.76 13.95
N VAL A 20 -6.01 2.25 13.75
CA VAL A 20 -7.20 1.40 13.58
C VAL A 20 -7.09 0.56 12.31
N LEU A 21 -6.73 1.16 11.18
CA LEU A 21 -6.58 0.45 9.91
C LEU A 21 -5.46 -0.59 9.97
N SER A 22 -4.31 -0.26 10.56
CA SER A 22 -3.19 -1.19 10.66
C SER A 22 -3.50 -2.36 11.59
N PHE A 23 -4.26 -2.12 12.67
CA PHE A 23 -4.80 -3.19 13.51
C PHE A 23 -5.74 -4.11 12.73
N TYR A 24 -6.73 -3.53 12.03
CA TYR A 24 -7.70 -4.28 11.23
C TYR A 24 -7.04 -5.12 10.14
N PHE A 25 -6.11 -4.55 9.39
CA PHE A 25 -5.37 -5.24 8.32
C PHE A 25 -4.19 -6.10 8.81
N LYS A 26 -4.01 -6.24 10.13
CA LYS A 26 -2.93 -7.03 10.75
C LYS A 26 -1.54 -6.61 10.25
N ASN A 27 -1.36 -5.32 9.98
CA ASN A 27 -0.08 -4.75 9.56
C ASN A 27 0.66 -4.18 10.77
N SER A 28 1.29 -5.09 11.54
CA SER A 28 1.98 -4.75 12.78
C SER A 28 3.09 -3.72 12.61
N ARG A 29 3.75 -3.66 11.44
CA ARG A 29 4.81 -2.67 11.21
C ARG A 29 4.25 -1.26 11.21
N ILE A 30 3.20 -1.01 10.43
CA ILE A 30 2.55 0.30 10.38
C ILE A 30 1.95 0.63 11.75
N PHE A 31 1.38 -0.36 12.43
CA PHE A 31 0.84 -0.19 13.78
C PHE A 31 1.89 0.34 14.76
N PHE A 32 3.04 -0.34 14.86
CA PHE A 32 4.10 0.09 15.77
C PHE A 32 4.75 1.41 15.34
N LEU A 33 4.94 1.65 14.04
CA LEU A 33 5.42 2.95 13.56
C LEU A 33 4.45 4.08 13.93
N THR A 34 3.15 3.86 13.81
CA THR A 34 2.15 4.86 14.22
C THR A 34 2.18 5.11 15.73
N LEU A 35 2.43 4.08 16.54
CA LEU A 35 2.66 4.25 17.99
C LEU A 35 3.94 5.03 18.31
N VAL A 36 5.01 4.85 17.52
CA VAL A 36 6.23 5.66 17.66
C VAL A 36 5.92 7.14 17.41
N LEU A 37 5.16 7.46 16.35
CA LEU A 37 4.74 8.83 16.03
C LEU A 37 3.90 9.44 17.18
N LEU A 38 2.93 8.68 17.71
CA LEU A 38 2.16 9.10 18.88
C LEU A 38 3.04 9.28 20.13
N GLY A 39 4.00 8.39 20.36
CA GLY A 39 4.95 8.50 21.46
C GLY A 39 5.87 9.72 21.33
N ALA A 40 6.27 10.07 20.12
CA ALA A 40 7.07 11.27 19.83
C ALA A 40 6.33 12.57 20.16
N LYS A 41 4.98 12.54 20.27
CA LYS A 41 4.19 13.68 20.73
C LYS A 41 4.19 13.90 22.24
N LEU A 42 4.57 12.89 23.03
CA LEU A 42 4.52 12.98 24.50
C LEU A 42 5.32 14.18 25.07
N PRO A 43 6.57 14.44 24.64
CA PRO A 43 7.35 15.58 25.15
C PRO A 43 6.65 16.94 25.05
N TYR A 44 5.85 17.16 24.00
CA TYR A 44 5.18 18.45 23.78
C TYR A 44 4.11 18.78 24.84
N PHE A 45 3.69 17.83 25.67
CA PHE A 45 2.69 18.06 26.71
C PHE A 45 3.27 18.61 28.02
N TYR A 46 4.57 18.43 28.30
CA TYR A 46 5.17 18.77 29.60
C TYR A 46 6.51 19.48 29.53
N THR A 47 7.13 19.60 28.35
CA THR A 47 8.37 20.36 28.18
C THR A 47 8.19 21.52 27.20
N SER A 48 9.19 22.40 27.12
CA SER A 48 9.23 23.49 26.15
C SER A 48 9.23 22.95 24.71
N PHE A 49 8.64 23.69 23.76
CA PHE A 49 8.63 23.31 22.35
C PHE A 49 10.03 23.04 21.79
N PHE A 50 11.01 23.85 22.22
CA PHE A 50 12.40 23.67 21.82
C PHE A 50 12.97 22.32 22.27
N GLN A 51 12.82 21.97 23.54
CA GLN A 51 13.31 20.70 24.10
C GLN A 51 12.57 19.49 23.50
N ALA A 52 11.27 19.61 23.26
CA ALA A 52 10.49 18.57 22.58
C ALA A 52 10.99 18.35 21.15
N ASN A 53 11.14 19.41 20.35
CA ASN A 53 11.66 19.34 18.99
C ASN A 53 13.06 18.73 18.95
N LEU A 54 13.95 19.14 19.85
CA LEU A 54 15.32 18.62 19.92
C LEU A 54 15.34 17.11 20.24
N PHE A 55 14.51 16.66 21.18
CA PHE A 55 14.38 15.24 21.52
C PHE A 55 13.89 14.44 20.32
N VAL A 56 12.80 14.90 19.68
CA VAL A 56 12.19 14.18 18.57
C VAL A 56 13.13 14.17 17.35
N ALA A 57 13.73 15.31 16.99
CA ALA A 57 14.69 15.41 15.90
C ALA A 57 15.89 14.46 16.07
N LEU A 58 16.27 14.16 17.32
CA LEU A 58 17.35 13.25 17.63
C LEU A 58 16.91 11.78 17.57
N PHE A 59 15.84 11.42 18.28
CA PHE A 59 15.49 10.02 18.52
C PHE A 59 14.54 9.42 17.47
N LEU A 60 13.61 10.22 16.92
CA LEU A 60 12.64 9.75 15.94
C LEU A 60 13.28 9.02 14.74
N PRO A 61 14.31 9.57 14.05
CA PRO A 61 14.87 8.88 12.90
C PRO A 61 15.48 7.52 13.25
N MET A 62 16.12 7.41 14.41
CA MET A 62 16.70 6.15 14.89
C MET A 62 15.61 5.12 15.20
N ILE A 63 14.59 5.52 15.96
CA ILE A 63 13.49 4.64 16.36
C ILE A 63 12.72 4.17 15.13
N PHE A 64 12.33 5.10 14.27
CA PHE A 64 11.56 4.79 13.06
C PHE A 64 12.34 3.80 12.17
N THR A 65 13.66 3.99 12.04
CA THR A 65 14.54 3.06 11.33
C THR A 65 14.56 1.68 11.96
N LEU A 66 14.68 1.57 13.28
CA LEU A 66 14.67 0.30 14.00
C LEU A 66 13.37 -0.48 13.75
N PHE A 67 12.21 0.20 13.86
CA PHE A 67 10.91 -0.41 13.57
C PHE A 67 10.73 -0.73 12.07
N CYS A 68 11.28 0.10 11.18
CA CYS A 68 11.28 -0.20 9.75
C CYS A 68 12.07 -1.46 9.45
N LEU A 69 13.27 -1.64 10.02
CA LEU A 69 14.15 -2.78 9.76
C LEU A 69 13.71 -4.07 10.48
N GLY A 70 13.11 -3.93 11.66
CA GLY A 70 12.63 -5.02 12.49
C GLY A 70 11.70 -6.01 11.78
N LYS A 71 11.73 -7.26 12.23
CA LYS A 71 10.78 -8.30 11.83
C LYS A 71 9.57 -8.21 12.75
N HIS A 72 8.38 -8.09 12.15
CA HIS A 72 7.12 -7.97 12.88
C HIS A 72 6.22 -9.14 12.51
N HIS A 73 5.66 -9.79 13.53
CA HIS A 73 4.64 -10.82 13.35
C HIS A 73 3.28 -10.17 13.09
N ALA A 74 2.44 -10.78 12.24
CA ALA A 74 1.14 -10.24 11.83
C ALA A 74 0.16 -10.00 13.00
N LEU A 75 0.22 -10.83 14.04
CA LEU A 75 -0.51 -10.59 15.29
C LEU A 75 0.28 -9.61 16.17
N ILE A 76 -0.29 -8.42 16.37
CA ILE A 76 0.33 -7.31 17.11
C ILE A 76 0.74 -7.73 18.53
N LEU A 77 -0.19 -8.30 19.30
CA LEU A 77 0.02 -8.73 20.70
C LEU A 77 0.65 -10.12 20.84
N SER A 78 1.41 -10.58 19.84
CA SER A 78 2.10 -11.87 19.93
C SER A 78 3.38 -11.76 20.77
N LYS A 79 3.76 -12.83 21.48
CA LYS A 79 5.06 -12.97 22.15
C LYS A 79 6.24 -12.70 21.19
N LYS A 80 6.07 -12.96 19.89
CA LYS A 80 7.08 -12.70 18.86
C LYS A 80 7.37 -11.20 18.65
N ASN A 81 6.46 -10.32 19.06
CA ASN A 81 6.61 -8.86 18.98
C ASN A 81 7.02 -8.24 20.33
N ILE A 82 7.40 -9.04 21.33
CA ILE A 82 7.73 -8.51 22.66
C ILE A 82 8.87 -7.49 22.61
N THR A 83 9.86 -7.69 21.74
CA THR A 83 10.97 -6.74 21.53
C THR A 83 10.47 -5.38 21.07
N SER A 84 9.48 -5.34 20.17
CA SER A 84 8.86 -4.11 19.68
C SER A 84 8.09 -3.38 20.79
N ILE A 85 7.34 -4.13 21.60
CA ILE A 85 6.60 -3.57 22.75
C ILE A 85 7.57 -3.02 23.79
N THR A 86 8.60 -3.78 24.18
CA THR A 86 9.61 -3.34 25.15
C THR A 86 10.38 -2.12 24.65
N THR A 87 10.71 -2.07 23.36
CA THR A 87 11.38 -0.89 22.76
C THR A 87 10.48 0.33 22.84
N LEU A 88 9.18 0.21 22.53
CA LEU A 88 8.22 1.31 22.67
C LEU A 88 8.10 1.81 24.11
N ILE A 89 8.01 0.90 25.09
CA ILE A 89 7.94 1.28 26.51
C ILE A 89 9.22 2.01 26.92
N PHE A 90 10.38 1.47 26.55
CA PHE A 90 11.68 2.08 26.86
C PHE A 90 11.79 3.49 26.28
N ILE A 91 11.40 3.69 25.02
CA ILE A 91 11.35 5.00 24.38
C ILE A 91 10.35 5.92 25.09
N GLY A 92 9.18 5.41 25.47
CA GLY A 92 8.18 6.18 26.22
C GLY A 92 8.76 6.71 27.54
N VAL A 93 9.48 5.87 28.29
CA VAL A 93 10.18 6.27 29.52
C VAL A 93 11.26 7.33 29.23
N LEU A 94 12.10 7.09 28.21
CA LEU A 94 13.12 8.05 27.80
C LEU A 94 12.52 9.40 27.40
N SER A 95 11.37 9.39 26.71
CA SER A 95 10.67 10.59 26.28
C SER A 95 10.26 11.44 27.48
N ILE A 96 9.89 10.85 28.61
CA ILE A 96 9.47 11.56 29.83
C ILE A 96 10.68 12.15 30.58
N ILE A 97 11.79 11.43 30.65
CA ILE A 97 12.92 11.78 31.50
C ILE A 97 13.86 12.78 30.82
N LEU A 98 14.26 12.53 29.57
CA LEU A 98 15.33 13.29 28.90
C LEU A 98 14.97 14.76 28.62
N PRO A 99 13.80 15.09 28.02
CA PRO A 99 13.44 16.47 27.68
C PRO A 99 13.19 17.37 28.89
N ARG A 100 13.03 16.78 30.09
CA ARG A 100 12.88 17.51 31.35
C ARG A 100 14.23 17.86 31.97
N ASN A 101 15.30 17.16 31.59
CA ASN A 101 16.63 17.44 32.09
C ASN A 101 17.21 18.65 31.34
N THR A 102 17.41 19.76 32.06
CA THR A 102 17.84 21.05 31.50
C THR A 102 19.26 21.05 30.93
N THR A 103 20.03 19.98 31.15
CA THR A 103 21.35 19.77 30.51
C THR A 103 21.24 19.27 29.07
N PHE A 104 20.05 18.90 28.60
CA PHE A 104 19.78 18.62 27.19
C PHE A 104 19.66 19.95 26.42
N ASN A 105 20.81 20.59 26.21
CA ASN A 105 20.93 21.89 25.56
C ASN A 105 21.61 21.73 24.18
N SER A 106 21.16 22.49 23.17
CA SER A 106 21.66 22.34 21.78
C SER A 106 23.15 22.65 21.63
N ALA A 107 23.72 23.44 22.56
CA ALA A 107 25.13 23.82 22.56
C ALA A 107 26.11 22.61 22.58
N GLY A 108 25.70 21.45 23.08
CA GLY A 108 26.50 20.22 23.04
C GLY A 108 26.22 19.30 21.84
N LEU A 109 25.28 19.67 20.96
CA LEU A 109 24.76 18.87 19.84
C LEU A 109 24.91 19.56 18.48
N GLU A 110 25.43 20.78 18.46
CA GLU A 110 25.83 21.52 17.26
C GLU A 110 27.31 21.25 16.98
N PHE A 111 27.60 20.53 15.91
CA PHE A 111 28.97 20.15 15.52
C PHE A 111 29.53 21.05 14.41
N HIS A 112 28.72 21.98 13.91
CA HIS A 112 29.00 22.89 12.81
C HIS A 112 29.48 22.18 11.53
N PHE A 113 29.00 20.95 11.28
CA PHE A 113 29.36 20.22 10.07
C PHE A 113 28.67 20.77 8.81
N ILE A 114 27.61 21.57 8.97
CA ILE A 114 26.81 22.11 7.87
C ILE A 114 26.92 23.64 7.89
N ALA A 115 27.82 24.17 7.05
CA ALA A 115 28.07 25.60 6.90
C ALA A 115 27.29 26.20 5.72
N LEU A 116 26.01 25.86 5.58
CA LEU A 116 25.13 26.41 4.53
C LEU A 116 24.13 27.38 5.14
N ASP A 117 24.16 28.64 4.69
CA ASP A 117 23.29 29.69 5.25
C ASP A 117 21.80 29.41 5.04
N PHE A 118 21.44 28.68 3.97
CA PHE A 118 20.05 28.36 3.62
C PHE A 118 19.53 27.05 4.24
N PHE A 119 20.38 26.25 4.87
CA PHE A 119 20.00 24.94 5.41
C PHE A 119 20.58 24.74 6.81
N LYS A 120 19.72 24.86 7.82
CA LYS A 120 20.06 24.64 9.22
C LYS A 120 19.06 23.66 9.83
N PRO A 121 19.42 22.38 10.02
CA PRO A 121 18.55 21.42 10.69
C PRO A 121 18.42 21.76 12.18
N VAL A 122 17.35 21.27 12.81
CA VAL A 122 17.10 21.47 14.25
C VAL A 122 18.17 20.79 15.12
N SER A 123 18.73 19.67 14.64
CA SER A 123 19.85 18.97 15.26
C SER A 123 20.72 18.37 14.16
N GLU A 124 22.01 18.73 14.11
CA GLU A 124 22.95 18.14 13.14
C GLU A 124 23.14 16.63 13.39
N LEU A 125 23.21 16.22 14.65
CA LEU A 125 23.30 14.80 15.02
C LEU A 125 22.03 14.04 14.61
N GLY A 126 20.86 14.62 14.89
CA GLY A 126 19.58 14.07 14.44
C GLY A 126 19.52 13.92 12.92
N PHE A 127 20.02 14.91 12.18
CA PHE A 127 20.10 14.86 10.72
C PHE A 127 21.03 13.75 10.23
N LEU A 128 22.17 13.52 10.90
CA LEU A 128 23.04 12.38 10.59
C LEU A 128 22.32 11.05 10.80
N PHE A 129 21.60 10.88 11.92
CA PHE A 129 20.77 9.70 12.14
C PHE A 129 19.67 9.54 11.09
N PHE A 130 19.08 10.65 10.64
CA PHE A 130 18.13 10.65 9.54
C PHE A 130 18.78 10.17 8.23
N LEU A 131 19.96 10.66 7.86
CA LEU A 131 20.67 10.22 6.64
C LEU A 131 21.02 8.72 6.69
N VAL A 132 21.58 8.26 7.81
CA VAL A 132 21.90 6.83 8.00
C VAL A 132 20.61 5.99 7.92
N GLY A 133 19.55 6.42 8.60
CA GLY A 133 18.24 5.77 8.55
C GLY A 133 17.66 5.71 7.14
N LEU A 134 17.75 6.82 6.39
CA LEU A 134 17.28 6.93 5.02
C LEU A 134 17.96 5.90 4.11
N ILE A 135 19.28 5.76 4.21
CA ILE A 135 20.04 4.77 3.43
C ILE A 135 19.61 3.35 3.77
N LEU A 136 19.49 3.02 5.06
CA LEU A 136 19.09 1.68 5.50
C LEU A 136 17.66 1.33 5.06
N ILE A 137 16.72 2.26 5.22
CA ILE A 137 15.33 2.10 4.78
C ILE A 137 15.27 2.01 3.26
N PHE A 138 16.07 2.79 2.52
CA PHE A 138 16.15 2.73 1.07
C PHE A 138 16.59 1.34 0.59
N ILE A 139 17.68 0.80 1.12
CA ILE A 139 18.17 -0.54 0.79
C ILE A 139 17.10 -1.59 1.07
N LYS A 140 16.43 -1.53 2.23
CA LYS A 140 15.35 -2.46 2.58
C LYS A 140 14.19 -2.37 1.60
N THR A 141 13.77 -1.14 1.31
CA THR A 141 12.59 -0.85 0.50
C THR A 141 12.76 -1.29 -0.94
N PHE A 142 13.95 -1.16 -1.50
CA PHE A 142 14.26 -1.72 -2.83
C PHE A 142 14.13 -3.25 -2.86
N LYS A 143 14.57 -3.93 -1.81
CA LYS A 143 14.45 -5.40 -1.69
C LYS A 143 13.00 -5.85 -1.51
N THR A 144 12.21 -5.15 -0.69
CA THR A 144 10.83 -5.55 -0.34
C THR A 144 9.74 -4.90 -1.19
N LYS A 145 10.07 -3.90 -2.01
CA LYS A 145 9.14 -3.05 -2.79
C LYS A 145 8.15 -2.26 -1.93
N GLU A 146 8.55 -1.92 -0.71
CA GLU A 146 7.71 -1.22 0.29
C GLU A 146 7.95 0.30 0.29
N TYR A 147 7.79 0.95 -0.87
CA TYR A 147 8.14 2.37 -1.09
C TYR A 147 7.48 3.35 -0.13
N TYR A 148 6.33 2.99 0.44
CA TYR A 148 5.63 3.79 1.44
C TYR A 148 6.48 4.07 2.69
N LEU A 149 7.44 3.21 3.05
CA LEU A 149 8.29 3.39 4.23
C LEU A 149 9.26 4.56 4.06
N ILE A 150 9.88 4.73 2.89
CA ILE A 150 10.78 5.86 2.62
C ILE A 150 10.00 7.17 2.68
N ILE A 151 8.84 7.21 2.01
CA ILE A 151 7.99 8.41 1.95
C ILE A 151 7.51 8.77 3.36
N ALA A 152 7.06 7.80 4.15
CA ALA A 152 6.62 8.02 5.52
C ALA A 152 7.78 8.49 6.42
N PHE A 153 8.97 7.90 6.28
CA PHE A 153 10.15 8.32 7.05
C PHE A 153 10.55 9.76 6.75
N PHE A 154 10.58 10.14 5.47
CA PHE A 154 10.85 11.51 5.06
C PHE A 154 9.77 12.46 5.58
N ALA A 155 8.49 12.09 5.45
CA ALA A 155 7.36 12.88 5.93
C ALA A 155 7.31 13.04 7.47
N ALA A 156 7.88 12.09 8.22
CA ALA A 156 8.01 12.20 9.67
C ALA A 156 9.11 13.20 10.09
N TYR A 157 10.18 13.29 9.30
CA TYR A 157 11.35 14.09 9.65
C TYR A 157 11.40 15.47 8.99
N PHE A 158 10.62 15.70 7.94
CA PHE A 158 10.74 16.85 7.05
C PHE A 158 10.80 18.21 7.77
N GLN A 159 9.98 18.41 8.80
CA GLN A 159 9.95 19.67 9.56
C GLN A 159 11.27 19.97 10.30
N PHE A 160 12.05 18.96 10.65
CA PHE A 160 13.30 19.09 11.40
C PHE A 160 14.50 19.42 10.51
N LEU A 161 14.32 19.37 9.20
CA LEU A 161 15.33 19.75 8.22
C LEU A 161 15.56 21.28 8.20
N PHE A 162 14.60 22.08 8.69
CA PHE A 162 14.69 23.53 8.69
C PHE A 162 14.38 24.09 10.07
N GLN A 163 15.29 24.90 10.62
CA GLN A 163 15.15 25.52 11.94
C GLN A 163 13.89 26.41 12.05
N GLU A 164 13.49 27.08 10.96
CA GLU A 164 12.24 27.84 10.88
C GLU A 164 10.99 26.93 11.08
N GLY A 165 11.11 25.66 10.70
CA GLY A 165 10.08 24.64 10.93
C GLY A 165 9.91 24.24 12.40
N ALA A 166 10.87 24.56 13.27
CA ALA A 166 10.76 24.27 14.71
C ALA A 166 9.76 25.17 15.45
N GLY A 167 9.41 26.34 14.88
CA GLY A 167 8.37 27.22 15.41
C GLY A 167 6.95 26.73 15.14
N ILE A 168 6.81 25.69 14.30
CA ILE A 168 5.54 25.11 13.92
C ILE A 168 5.13 24.05 14.95
N ARG A 169 3.85 24.06 15.34
CA ARG A 169 3.25 23.00 16.16
C ARG A 169 3.17 21.73 15.31
N TYR A 170 4.24 20.94 15.38
CA TYR A 170 4.43 19.55 14.92
C TYR A 170 3.42 18.97 13.90
N PHE A 171 3.88 18.69 12.67
CA PHE A 171 3.10 17.95 11.67
C PHE A 171 3.87 16.78 11.06
N GLU A 172 3.67 15.60 11.62
CA GLU A 172 4.06 14.35 10.95
C GLU A 172 2.98 13.94 9.96
N PHE A 173 3.31 13.92 8.67
CA PHE A 173 2.44 13.41 7.62
C PHE A 173 2.68 11.92 7.32
N ALA A 174 3.54 11.26 8.09
CA ALA A 174 3.82 9.84 7.95
C ALA A 174 2.55 8.97 8.10
N SER A 175 1.67 9.32 9.04
CA SER A 175 0.41 8.62 9.26
C SER A 175 -0.56 8.75 8.09
N LEU A 176 -0.56 9.89 7.39
CA LEU A 176 -1.31 10.08 6.16
C LEU A 176 -0.81 9.11 5.08
N VAL A 177 0.50 8.97 4.92
CA VAL A 177 1.11 8.00 3.98
C VAL A 177 0.66 6.57 4.33
N PHE A 178 0.63 6.22 5.62
CA PHE A 178 0.13 4.93 6.09
C PHE A 178 -1.34 4.71 5.79
N CYS A 179 -2.21 5.70 6.03
CA CYS A 179 -3.62 5.64 5.67
C CYS A 179 -3.81 5.39 4.18
N PHE A 180 -3.15 6.18 3.32
CA PHE A 180 -3.22 6.00 1.87
C PHE A 180 -2.75 4.61 1.44
N TYR A 181 -1.64 4.13 2.00
CA TYR A 181 -1.15 2.78 1.71
C TYR A 181 -2.16 1.71 2.11
N LEU A 182 -2.71 1.76 3.33
CA LEU A 182 -3.65 0.77 3.83
C LEU A 182 -4.99 0.81 3.07
N LEU A 183 -5.49 1.99 2.74
CA LEU A 183 -6.70 2.15 1.92
C LEU A 183 -6.49 1.62 0.50
N ASN A 184 -5.34 1.91 -0.12
CA ASN A 184 -5.00 1.35 -1.44
C ASN A 184 -4.84 -0.17 -1.39
N HIS A 185 -4.27 -0.70 -0.31
CA HIS A 185 -4.18 -2.15 -0.09
C HIS A 185 -5.57 -2.78 0.05
N ALA A 186 -6.45 -2.18 0.85
CA ALA A 186 -7.84 -2.60 0.99
C ALA A 186 -8.60 -2.57 -0.34
N TYR A 187 -8.42 -1.49 -1.12
CA TYR A 187 -8.98 -1.35 -2.44
C TYR A 187 -8.53 -2.48 -3.38
N LYS A 188 -7.23 -2.79 -3.39
CA LYS A 188 -6.68 -3.88 -4.20
C LYS A 188 -7.27 -5.24 -3.81
N LEU A 189 -7.40 -5.51 -2.51
CA LEU A 189 -8.02 -6.75 -2.03
C LEU A 189 -9.51 -6.85 -2.39
N ALA A 190 -10.23 -5.72 -2.37
CA ALA A 190 -11.67 -5.71 -2.62
C ALA A 190 -12.03 -5.78 -4.11
N PHE A 191 -11.22 -5.18 -4.99
CA PHE A 191 -11.57 -4.97 -6.40
C PHE A 191 -10.71 -5.77 -7.39
N PHE A 192 -9.66 -6.45 -6.93
CA PHE A 192 -8.80 -7.26 -7.79
C PHE A 192 -8.67 -8.67 -7.24
N ASP A 193 -8.61 -9.63 -8.15
CA ASP A 193 -8.33 -11.01 -7.81
C ASP A 193 -6.86 -11.18 -7.39
N ILE A 194 -6.63 -11.92 -6.30
CA ILE A 194 -5.30 -12.09 -5.70
C ILE A 194 -4.38 -12.90 -6.62
N LEU A 195 -4.93 -13.87 -7.34
CA LEU A 195 -4.17 -14.82 -8.17
C LEU A 195 -3.72 -14.15 -9.48
N THR A 196 -4.68 -13.62 -10.23
CA THR A 196 -4.49 -13.07 -11.57
C THR A 196 -4.12 -11.59 -11.56
N LYS A 197 -4.41 -10.88 -10.46
CA LYS A 197 -4.33 -9.40 -10.35
C LYS A 197 -5.18 -8.68 -11.39
N LEU A 198 -6.19 -9.34 -11.94
CA LEU A 198 -7.19 -8.71 -12.80
C LEU A 198 -8.31 -8.13 -11.94
N PRO A 199 -9.01 -7.08 -12.40
CA PRO A 199 -10.22 -6.58 -11.77
C PRO A 199 -11.26 -7.70 -11.58
N ASN A 200 -11.91 -7.76 -10.42
CA ASN A 200 -12.91 -8.80 -10.11
C ASN A 200 -14.35 -8.36 -10.44
N GLU A 201 -15.32 -9.18 -10.07
CA GLU A 201 -16.76 -8.92 -10.22
C GLU A 201 -17.23 -7.58 -9.63
N LYS A 202 -16.72 -7.18 -8.46
CA LYS A 202 -17.07 -5.88 -7.86
C LYS A 202 -16.57 -4.73 -8.74
N SER A 203 -15.38 -4.89 -9.33
CA SER A 203 -14.86 -3.90 -10.27
C SER A 203 -15.63 -3.90 -11.59
N LEU A 204 -16.10 -5.06 -12.06
CA LEU A 204 -16.95 -5.20 -13.24
C LEU A 204 -18.26 -4.43 -13.04
N THR A 205 -18.95 -4.71 -11.93
CA THR A 205 -20.20 -4.05 -11.54
C THR A 205 -20.04 -2.54 -11.44
N ARG A 206 -18.94 -2.07 -10.84
CA ARG A 206 -18.63 -0.63 -10.75
C ARG A 206 -18.36 -0.01 -12.13
N PHE A 207 -17.72 -0.76 -13.03
CA PHE A 207 -17.36 -0.26 -14.37
C PHE A 207 -18.55 -0.18 -15.32
N THR A 208 -19.51 -1.10 -15.19
CA THR A 208 -20.74 -1.11 -16.01
C THR A 208 -21.82 -0.19 -15.47
N LYS A 209 -21.74 0.21 -14.19
CA LYS A 209 -22.70 1.13 -13.57
C LYS A 209 -22.80 2.45 -14.35
N GLY A 210 -23.98 2.73 -14.89
CA GLY A 210 -24.27 3.93 -15.68
C GLY A 210 -23.87 3.84 -17.16
N LYS A 211 -23.44 2.66 -17.64
CA LYS A 211 -23.28 2.39 -19.07
C LYS A 211 -24.51 1.68 -19.59
N ASN A 212 -25.13 2.24 -20.63
CA ASN A 212 -26.36 1.67 -21.21
C ASN A 212 -26.09 0.75 -22.40
N ASN A 213 -25.05 1.04 -23.19
CA ASN A 213 -24.70 0.27 -24.38
C ASN A 213 -23.24 -0.15 -24.31
N TYR A 214 -22.99 -1.44 -24.14
CA TYR A 214 -21.66 -2.05 -24.27
C TYR A 214 -21.78 -3.47 -24.78
N ILE A 215 -20.68 -4.03 -25.27
CA ILE A 215 -20.61 -5.44 -25.64
C ILE A 215 -19.84 -6.16 -24.55
N ILE A 216 -20.41 -7.26 -24.11
CA ILE A 216 -19.86 -8.13 -23.11
C ILE A 216 -19.51 -9.46 -23.77
N ALA A 217 -18.27 -9.91 -23.54
CA ALA A 217 -17.81 -11.20 -23.97
C ALA A 217 -17.34 -12.01 -22.76
N LEU A 218 -17.62 -13.31 -22.77
CA LEU A 218 -17.23 -14.28 -21.76
C LEU A 218 -16.29 -15.29 -22.42
N LEU A 219 -15.12 -15.42 -21.82
CA LEU A 219 -14.10 -16.41 -22.15
C LEU A 219 -14.04 -17.42 -21.01
N HIS A 220 -14.45 -18.64 -21.31
CA HIS A 220 -14.50 -19.77 -20.39
C HIS A 220 -13.52 -20.85 -20.82
N PHE A 221 -12.93 -21.55 -19.85
CA PHE A 221 -12.01 -22.66 -20.08
C PHE A 221 -12.61 -23.93 -19.48
N ASN A 222 -12.90 -24.93 -20.31
CA ASN A 222 -13.63 -26.13 -19.90
C ASN A 222 -12.81 -26.97 -18.91
N GLU A 223 -11.49 -27.07 -19.14
CA GLU A 223 -10.62 -27.98 -18.37
C GLU A 223 -10.38 -27.52 -16.94
N LEU A 224 -10.73 -26.28 -16.58
CA LEU A 224 -10.51 -25.75 -15.23
C LEU A 224 -11.36 -26.47 -14.16
N LYS A 225 -12.47 -27.11 -14.54
CA LYS A 225 -13.34 -27.85 -13.60
C LYS A 225 -12.75 -29.19 -13.18
N ASP A 226 -12.13 -29.90 -14.11
CA ASP A 226 -11.68 -31.28 -13.92
C ASP A 226 -10.19 -31.36 -13.53
N THR A 227 -9.47 -30.24 -13.60
CA THR A 227 -8.05 -30.15 -13.28
C THR A 227 -7.81 -29.95 -11.78
N LYS A 228 -6.72 -30.52 -11.26
CA LYS A 228 -6.25 -30.27 -9.88
C LYS A 228 -6.08 -28.76 -9.62
N GLU A 229 -6.48 -28.31 -8.43
CA GLU A 229 -6.53 -26.89 -8.06
C GLU A 229 -5.19 -26.15 -8.25
N SER A 230 -4.06 -26.82 -8.02
CA SER A 230 -2.72 -26.23 -8.23
C SER A 230 -2.45 -25.88 -9.69
N TYR A 231 -2.81 -26.77 -10.62
CA TYR A 231 -2.64 -26.59 -12.06
C TYR A 231 -3.63 -25.56 -12.60
N ALA A 232 -4.89 -25.58 -12.15
CA ALA A 232 -5.88 -24.57 -12.50
C ALA A 232 -5.39 -23.15 -12.16
N LYS A 233 -4.76 -22.97 -10.98
CA LYS A 233 -4.15 -21.70 -10.58
C LYS A 233 -2.99 -21.26 -11.49
N LEU A 234 -2.18 -22.18 -12.00
CA LEU A 234 -1.09 -21.87 -12.93
C LEU A 234 -1.63 -21.46 -14.31
N ILE A 235 -2.62 -22.21 -14.82
CA ILE A 235 -3.30 -21.92 -16.08
C ILE A 235 -3.92 -20.51 -16.04
N LEU A 236 -4.70 -20.21 -14.99
CA LEU A 236 -5.30 -18.88 -14.79
C LEU A 236 -4.26 -17.75 -14.75
N LYS A 237 -3.11 -17.96 -14.09
CA LYS A 237 -2.02 -16.96 -14.07
C LYS A 237 -1.42 -16.72 -15.45
N GLN A 238 -1.20 -17.78 -16.23
CA GLN A 238 -0.62 -17.67 -17.57
C GLN A 238 -1.59 -16.98 -18.53
N ILE A 239 -2.86 -17.38 -18.52
CA ILE A 239 -3.93 -16.74 -19.31
C ILE A 239 -4.05 -15.26 -18.93
N ALA A 240 -4.12 -14.94 -17.64
CA ALA A 240 -4.19 -13.55 -17.18
C ALA A 240 -2.99 -12.71 -17.65
N LYS A 241 -1.79 -13.30 -17.74
CA LYS A 241 -0.59 -12.62 -18.26
C LYS A 241 -0.71 -12.31 -19.76
N ILE A 242 -1.28 -13.24 -20.53
CA ILE A 242 -1.57 -13.04 -21.96
C ILE A 242 -2.62 -11.94 -22.10
N LEU A 243 -3.76 -12.08 -21.41
CA LEU A 243 -4.88 -11.14 -21.45
C LEU A 243 -4.49 -9.71 -21.07
N LYS A 244 -3.57 -9.51 -20.11
CA LYS A 244 -3.06 -8.18 -19.75
C LYS A 244 -2.34 -7.44 -20.88
N ARG A 245 -1.86 -8.15 -21.91
CA ARG A 245 -1.23 -7.52 -23.09
C ARG A 245 -2.28 -6.93 -24.03
N PHE A 246 -3.52 -7.40 -23.96
CA PHE A 246 -4.62 -6.87 -24.75
C PHE A 246 -5.10 -5.55 -24.15
N ARG A 247 -5.24 -4.52 -25.01
CA ARG A 247 -5.78 -3.21 -24.63
C ARG A 247 -7.32 -3.25 -24.48
N ALA A 248 -7.84 -4.25 -23.77
CA ALA A 248 -9.27 -4.41 -23.48
C ALA A 248 -9.54 -4.27 -21.98
N LYS A 249 -10.79 -3.99 -21.62
CA LYS A 249 -11.23 -3.99 -20.21
C LYS A 249 -11.63 -5.41 -19.84
N ILE A 250 -10.76 -6.09 -19.11
CA ILE A 250 -10.88 -7.51 -18.77
C ILE A 250 -11.08 -7.64 -17.27
N PHE A 251 -12.03 -8.45 -16.87
CA PHE A 251 -12.43 -8.76 -15.51
C PHE A 251 -12.41 -10.28 -15.30
N ILE A 252 -12.34 -10.73 -14.06
CA ILE A 252 -12.45 -12.15 -13.70
C ILE A 252 -13.62 -12.38 -12.73
N VAL A 253 -14.42 -13.40 -13.00
CA VAL A 253 -15.58 -13.82 -12.20
C VAL A 253 -15.64 -15.34 -12.18
N ASP A 254 -15.55 -15.96 -11.01
CA ASP A 254 -15.65 -17.44 -10.83
C ASP A 254 -14.75 -18.28 -11.78
N ASN A 255 -13.55 -17.78 -12.11
CA ASN A 255 -12.57 -18.32 -13.08
C ASN A 255 -12.82 -18.00 -14.57
N ASP A 256 -13.92 -17.34 -14.89
CA ASP A 256 -14.21 -16.85 -16.24
C ASP A 256 -13.64 -15.45 -16.45
N PHE A 257 -13.18 -15.19 -17.68
CA PHE A 257 -12.71 -13.86 -18.05
C PHE A 257 -13.79 -13.12 -18.82
N ILE A 258 -14.17 -11.95 -18.32
CA ILE A 258 -15.20 -11.10 -18.92
C ILE A 258 -14.51 -9.91 -19.57
N LEU A 259 -14.78 -9.70 -20.86
CA LEU A 259 -14.28 -8.58 -21.63
C LEU A 259 -15.42 -7.61 -21.93
N ILE A 260 -15.18 -6.31 -21.72
CA ILE A 260 -16.13 -5.25 -22.08
C ILE A 260 -15.55 -4.35 -23.16
N PHE A 261 -16.36 -4.12 -24.19
CA PHE A 261 -16.08 -3.23 -25.30
C PHE A 261 -17.19 -2.18 -25.43
N ASN A 262 -16.84 -0.98 -25.90
CA ASN A 262 -17.82 0.08 -26.14
C ASN A 262 -18.44 -0.02 -27.55
N ASP A 263 -17.74 -0.63 -28.51
CA ASP A 263 -18.12 -0.68 -29.93
C ASP A 263 -18.08 -2.14 -30.43
N LYS A 264 -19.02 -2.49 -31.31
CA LYS A 264 -19.17 -3.81 -31.95
C LYS A 264 -18.04 -4.17 -32.90
N ASN A 265 -17.65 -3.24 -33.75
CA ASN A 265 -16.55 -3.48 -34.69
C ASN A 265 -15.24 -3.67 -33.94
N GLN A 266 -15.04 -2.88 -32.88
CA GLN A 266 -13.91 -3.05 -31.97
C GLN A 266 -13.98 -4.41 -31.27
N ALA A 267 -15.13 -4.79 -30.73
CA ALA A 267 -15.31 -6.08 -30.06
C ALA A 267 -14.96 -7.25 -30.98
N LEU A 268 -15.53 -7.31 -32.19
CA LEU A 268 -15.30 -8.42 -33.13
C LEU A 268 -13.83 -8.54 -33.53
N ASN A 269 -13.17 -7.43 -33.87
CA ASN A 269 -11.74 -7.45 -34.24
C ASN A 269 -10.85 -7.92 -33.08
N HIS A 270 -11.11 -7.42 -31.86
CA HIS A 270 -10.34 -7.80 -30.69
C HIS A 270 -10.60 -9.25 -30.26
N LEU A 271 -11.84 -9.73 -30.37
CA LEU A 271 -12.23 -11.10 -30.04
C LEU A 271 -11.63 -12.10 -31.04
N ALA A 272 -11.67 -11.82 -32.34
CA ALA A 272 -11.03 -12.65 -33.36
C ALA A 272 -9.50 -12.73 -33.16
N PHE A 273 -8.87 -11.60 -32.86
CA PHE A 273 -7.44 -11.58 -32.55
C PHE A 273 -7.12 -12.36 -31.27
N LEU A 274 -7.94 -12.24 -30.23
CA LEU A 274 -7.78 -12.99 -28.98
C LEU A 274 -7.95 -14.50 -29.20
N GLU A 275 -8.96 -14.90 -29.97
CA GLU A 275 -9.22 -16.30 -30.29
C GLU A 275 -8.04 -16.92 -31.06
N SER A 276 -7.55 -16.25 -32.10
CA SER A 276 -6.37 -16.72 -32.85
C SER A 276 -5.12 -16.81 -31.99
N THR A 277 -4.91 -15.84 -31.09
CA THR A 277 -3.75 -15.84 -30.19
C THR A 277 -3.82 -17.01 -29.21
N LEU A 278 -4.96 -17.23 -28.56
CA LEU A 278 -5.13 -18.32 -27.60
C LEU A 278 -5.04 -19.69 -28.27
N LYS A 279 -5.62 -19.88 -29.47
CA LYS A 279 -5.50 -21.14 -30.23
C LYS A 279 -4.07 -21.49 -30.63
N ASN A 280 -3.23 -20.48 -30.83
CA ASN A 280 -1.82 -20.65 -31.21
C ASN A 280 -0.86 -20.66 -30.02
N THR A 281 -1.36 -20.50 -28.79
CA THR A 281 -0.52 -20.49 -27.59
C THR A 281 -0.55 -21.85 -26.92
N GLU A 282 0.61 -22.50 -26.84
CA GLU A 282 0.83 -23.65 -25.96
C GLU A 282 1.32 -23.18 -24.59
N PHE A 283 0.69 -23.68 -23.54
CA PHE A 283 0.99 -23.36 -22.16
C PHE A 283 1.93 -24.43 -21.63
N ASN A 284 3.16 -24.04 -21.28
CA ASN A 284 4.10 -24.97 -20.65
C ASN A 284 3.78 -25.04 -19.15
N LEU A 285 3.29 -26.19 -18.70
CA LEU A 285 2.95 -26.49 -17.30
C LEU A 285 3.88 -27.60 -16.81
N GLU A 286 4.87 -27.26 -15.98
CA GLU A 286 5.71 -28.24 -15.28
C GLU A 286 6.26 -29.39 -16.17
N ASN A 287 6.65 -29.06 -17.41
CA ASN A 287 7.18 -29.95 -18.47
C ASN A 287 6.16 -30.64 -19.38
N GLU A 288 4.87 -30.30 -19.28
CA GLU A 288 3.85 -30.71 -20.24
C GLU A 288 3.35 -29.50 -21.04
N ASN A 289 3.19 -29.67 -22.36
CA ASN A 289 2.55 -28.67 -23.21
C ASN A 289 1.05 -28.88 -23.15
N PHE A 290 0.35 -27.90 -22.60
CA PHE A 290 -1.09 -27.88 -22.49
C PHE A 290 -1.69 -26.89 -23.48
N LYS A 291 -2.67 -27.34 -24.26
CA LYS A 291 -3.42 -26.48 -25.17
C LYS A 291 -4.84 -26.33 -24.60
N PRO A 292 -5.22 -25.15 -24.11
CA PRO A 292 -6.51 -24.97 -23.47
C PRO A 292 -7.65 -25.02 -24.48
N ASP A 293 -8.66 -25.81 -24.17
CA ASP A 293 -9.98 -25.74 -24.78
C ASP A 293 -10.79 -24.63 -24.11
N PHE A 294 -11.22 -23.67 -24.92
CA PHE A 294 -11.92 -22.49 -24.46
C PHE A 294 -13.14 -22.18 -25.32
N LYS A 295 -14.19 -21.67 -24.66
CA LYS A 295 -15.38 -21.12 -25.31
C LYS A 295 -15.36 -19.61 -25.18
N LEU A 296 -15.53 -18.91 -26.30
CA LEU A 296 -15.65 -17.46 -26.36
C LEU A 296 -17.04 -17.09 -26.87
N ILE A 297 -17.83 -16.43 -26.03
CA ILE A 297 -19.22 -16.05 -26.33
C ILE A 297 -19.34 -14.55 -26.11
N TRP A 298 -20.09 -13.85 -26.96
CA TRP A 298 -20.33 -12.41 -26.80
C TRP A 298 -21.78 -12.06 -27.04
N GLN A 299 -22.21 -10.93 -26.48
CA GLN A 299 -23.51 -10.33 -26.75
C GLN A 299 -23.50 -8.82 -26.47
N GLU A 300 -24.52 -8.14 -26.96
CA GLU A 300 -24.83 -6.77 -26.56
C GLU A 300 -25.39 -6.76 -25.13
N SER A 301 -25.09 -5.71 -24.37
CA SER A 301 -25.50 -5.57 -22.99
C SER A 301 -27.03 -5.54 -22.86
N GLU A 302 -27.56 -6.32 -21.94
CA GLU A 302 -28.96 -6.22 -21.52
C GLU A 302 -29.10 -5.14 -20.43
N GLU A 303 -30.34 -4.77 -20.08
CA GLU A 303 -30.63 -3.70 -19.09
C GLU A 303 -29.94 -3.89 -17.73
N ASN A 304 -29.59 -5.13 -17.35
CA ASN A 304 -28.84 -5.43 -16.14
C ASN A 304 -27.62 -6.33 -16.44
N LEU A 305 -26.51 -6.06 -15.74
CA LEU A 305 -25.29 -6.86 -15.79
C LEU A 305 -25.57 -8.31 -15.38
N ASP A 306 -26.33 -8.53 -14.31
CA ASP A 306 -26.61 -9.89 -13.81
C ASP A 306 -27.35 -10.72 -14.85
N LYS A 307 -28.33 -10.11 -15.54
CA LYS A 307 -29.05 -10.75 -16.65
C LYS A 307 -28.10 -11.07 -17.81
N SER A 308 -27.24 -10.11 -18.17
CA SER A 308 -26.23 -10.30 -19.23
C SER A 308 -25.24 -11.43 -18.91
N LEU A 309 -24.86 -11.60 -17.64
CA LEU A 309 -23.97 -12.69 -17.21
C LEU A 309 -24.70 -14.03 -17.19
N GLN A 310 -25.95 -14.06 -16.75
CA GLN A 310 -26.78 -15.27 -16.77
C GLN A 310 -27.04 -15.75 -18.20
N SER A 311 -27.38 -14.84 -19.12
CA SER A 311 -27.62 -15.18 -20.52
C SER A 311 -26.37 -15.69 -21.23
N LEU A 312 -25.19 -15.10 -20.95
CA LEU A 312 -23.91 -15.63 -21.40
C LEU A 312 -23.61 -17.03 -20.84
N ARG A 313 -23.89 -17.27 -19.55
CA ARG A 313 -23.71 -18.59 -18.92
C ARG A 313 -24.68 -19.64 -19.49
N ILE A 314 -25.91 -19.27 -19.82
CA ILE A 314 -26.88 -20.17 -20.48
C ILE A 314 -26.39 -20.53 -21.88
N LYS A 315 -25.91 -19.56 -22.67
CA LYS A 315 -25.32 -19.81 -23.99
C LYS A 315 -24.09 -20.70 -23.96
N LEU A 316 -23.42 -20.80 -22.81
CA LEU A 316 -22.27 -21.68 -22.64
C LEU A 316 -22.64 -23.16 -22.45
N LEU A 317 -23.83 -23.41 -21.89
CA LEU A 317 -24.39 -24.74 -21.62
C LEU A 317 -25.13 -25.33 -22.81
N GLY A 318 -25.61 -24.48 -23.73
CA GLY A 318 -26.14 -24.89 -25.04
C GLY A 318 -25.04 -25.22 -26.03
#